data_AF-X1EL06-F1
#
_entry.id   AF-X1EL06-F1
#
_cell.length_a   1.000
_cell.length_b   1.000
_cell.length_c   1.000
_cell.angle_alpha   90.00
_cell.angle_beta   90.00
_cell.angle_gamma   90.00
#
_symmetry.space_group_name_H-M   'P 1'
#
loop_
_entity.id
_entity.type
_entity.pdbx_description
1 polymer ?
#
loop_
_entity_poly.entity_id
_entity_poly.type
_entity_poly.pdbx_seq_one_letter_code
_entity_poly.pdbx_strand_id
1 'polypeptide(L)' 'MGIKLFLIRHGQTLWNKDGRYQGDKDIGLTRVGFSRGKE' A
#
# COMPACT_ATOMS: atom_id res chain seq x y z
N MET A 1 -14.40 5.83 -28.52
CA MET A 1 -13.58 4.76 -27.91
C MET A 1 -12.76 5.39 -26.81
N GLY A 2 -12.77 4.87 -25.58
CA GLY A 2 -12.06 5.49 -24.44
C GLY A 2 -11.23 4.47 -23.67
N ILE A 3 -10.16 4.93 -23.03
CA ILE A 3 -9.28 4.09 -22.20
C ILE A 3 -9.83 4.02 -20.78
N LYS A 4 -9.81 2.82 -20.18
CA LYS A 4 -10.00 2.64 -18.74
C LYS A 4 -8.65 2.48 -18.08
N LEU A 5 -8.30 3.41 -17.20
CA LEU A 5 -7.09 3.37 -16.39
C LEU A 5 -7.49 3.05 -14.95
N PHE A 6 -6.80 2.08 -14.35
CA PHE A 6 -6.98 1.71 -12.95
C PHE A 6 -5.73 2.09 -12.16
N LEU A 7 -5.92 2.73 -11.02
CA LEU A 7 -4.87 3.12 -10.08
C LEU A 7 -5.14 2.41 -8.76
N ILE A 8 -4.17 1.65 -8.27
CA ILE A 8 -4.29 0.89 -7.02
C ILE A 8 -3.20 1.36 -6.07
N ARG A 9 -3.60 1.74 -4.85
CA ARG A 9 -2.67 2.08 -3.78
C ARG A 9 -2.24 0.82 -3.04
N HIS A 10 -0.96 0.72 -2.68
CA HIS A 10 -0.46 -0.38 -1.85
C HIS A 10 -1.13 -0.42 -0.46
N GLY A 11 -1.05 -1.57 0.19
CA GLY A 11 -1.57 -1.78 1.55
C GLY A 11 -0.76 -1.06 2.63
N GLN A 12 -1.25 -1.12 3.88
CA GLN A 12 -0.56 -0.56 5.04
C GLN A 12 0.82 -1.20 5.25
N THR A 13 1.87 -0.39 5.38
CA THR A 13 3.22 -0.81 5.81
C THR A 13 3.39 -0.73 7.32
N LEU A 14 4.45 -1.35 7.85
CA LEU A 14 4.79 -1.23 9.29
C LEU A 14 4.94 0.24 9.70
N TRP A 15 5.58 1.07 8.87
CA TRP A 15 5.80 2.48 9.19
C TRP A 15 4.54 3.33 9.08
N ASN A 16 3.58 2.96 8.21
CA ASN A 16 2.26 3.59 8.24
C ASN A 16 1.55 3.34 9.59
N LYS A 17 1.66 2.12 10.12
CA LYS A 17 1.09 1.75 11.43
C LYS A 17 1.76 2.51 12.57
N ASP A 18 3.07 2.68 12.50
CA ASP A 18 3.87 3.35 13.54
C ASP A 18 3.89 4.89 13.40
N GLY A 19 3.22 5.46 12.39
CA GLY A 19 3.18 6.90 12.15
C GLY A 19 4.52 7.50 11.69
N ARG A 20 5.39 6.68 11.09
CA ARG A 20 6.74 7.09 10.64
C ARG A 20 6.72 7.55 9.19
N TYR A 21 7.59 8.51 8.87
CA TYR A 21 7.84 8.92 7.49
C TYR A 21 8.68 7.87 6.76
N GLN A 22 8.19 7.34 5.64
CA GLN A 22 8.84 6.27 4.88
C GLN A 22 9.81 6.76 3.80
N GLY A 23 9.48 7.83 3.07
CA GLY A 23 10.29 8.28 1.94
C GLY A 23 10.48 7.17 0.91
N ASP A 24 11.73 6.95 0.51
CA ASP A 24 12.20 5.93 -0.43
C ASP A 24 12.53 4.58 0.22
N LYS A 25 12.29 4.43 1.53
CA LYS A 25 12.59 3.19 2.26
C LYS A 25 11.64 2.07 1.85
N ASP A 26 12.23 0.90 1.59
CA ASP A 26 11.48 -0.32 1.31
C ASP A 26 10.99 -0.96 2.62
N ILE A 27 9.75 -0.65 3.00
CA ILE A 27 9.12 -1.13 4.24
C ILE A 27 8.03 -2.13 3.89
N GLY A 28 8.13 -3.32 4.48
CA GLY A 28 7.16 -4.39 4.29
C GLY A 28 5.73 -4.04 4.73
N LEU A 29 4.77 -4.68 4.06
CA LEU A 29 3.34 -4.62 4.40
C LEU A 29 3.03 -5.30 5.74
N THR A 30 2.01 -4.81 6.44
CA THR A 30 1.42 -5.50 7.58
C THR A 30 0.47 -6.61 7.11
N ARG A 31 0.06 -7.50 8.03
CA ARG A 31 -0.99 -8.49 7.76
C ARG A 31 -2.28 -7.85 7.20
N VAL A 32 -2.64 -6.66 7.68
CA VAL A 32 -3.76 -5.86 7.16
C VAL A 32 -3.49 -5.38 5.74
N GLY A 33 -2.26 -4.92 5.47
CA GLY A 33 -1.84 -4.51 4.13
C GLY A 33 -1.95 -5.63 3.09
N PHE A 34 -1.53 -6.86 3.45
CA PHE A 34 -1.69 -8.03 2.59
C PHE A 34 -3.16 -8.45 2.40
N SER A 35 -4.00 -8.31 3.42
CA SER A 35 -5.42 -8.69 3.32
C SER A 35 -6.16 -7.82 2.31
N ARG A 36 -5.91 -6.51 2.31
CA ARG A 36 -6.56 -5.55 1.40
C ARG A 36 -6.18 -5.72 -0.07
N GLY A 37 -5.00 -6.28 -0.35
CA GLY A 37 -4.59 -6.54 -1.73
C GLY A 37 -5.28 -7.75 -2.36
N LYS A 38 -6.07 -8.51 -1.58
CA LYS A 38 -6.80 -9.70 -2.02
C LYS A 38 -8.29 -9.45 -2.26
N GLU A 39 -8.80 -8.30 -1.82
CA GLU A 39 -10.18 -7.82 -2.07
C GLU A 39 -10.23 -7.08 -3.41
#